data_AF-A0A4U8QD17-F1
#
_entry.id   AF-A0A4U8QD17-F1
#
_cell.length_a   1.000
_cell.length_b   1.000
_cell.length_c   1.000
_cell.angle_alpha   90.00
_cell.angle_beta   90.00
_cell.angle_gamma   90.00
#
_symmetry.space_group_name_H-M   'P 1'
#
loop_
_entity.id
_entity.type
_entity.pdbx_description
1 polymer ?
#
loop_
_entity_poly.entity_id
_entity_poly.type
_entity_poly.pdbx_seq_one_letter_code
_entity_poly.pdbx_strand_id
1 'polypeptide(L)'
;MYFEGLLIGLFAFLTIGVFHPIVIKGEYYFSSKIWPLFLLAGVLCLVLTVNIENTMFSSLFSILSFTCFWSIVELKEQEERVAKGWFPKNPDRPEKLKLKFKMKKPCKKSSKSVS
;
A
#
# COMPACT_ATOMS: atom_id res chain seq x y z
N MET A 1 -31.26 -4.43 -15.66
CA MET A 1 -31.76 -5.47 -14.72
C MET A 1 -31.18 -6.90 -14.83
N TYR A 2 -30.20 -7.22 -15.69
CA TYR A 2 -29.26 -8.35 -15.44
C TYR A 2 -27.82 -7.99 -15.82
N PHE A 3 -27.69 -7.09 -16.80
CA PHE A 3 -26.40 -6.55 -17.22
C PHE A 3 -25.68 -5.74 -16.13
N GLU A 4 -26.40 -5.09 -15.21
CA GLU A 4 -25.77 -4.31 -14.12
C GLU A 4 -24.93 -5.20 -13.20
N GLY A 5 -25.46 -6.34 -12.75
CA GLY A 5 -24.70 -7.28 -11.93
C GLY A 5 -23.49 -7.86 -12.67
N LEU A 6 -23.65 -8.15 -13.97
CA LEU A 6 -22.56 -8.64 -14.82
C LEU A 6 -21.47 -7.57 -15.03
N LEU A 7 -21.86 -6.31 -15.23
CA LEU A 7 -20.96 -5.17 -15.34
C LEU A 7 -20.21 -4.90 -14.04
N ILE A 8 -20.91 -4.97 -12.89
CA ILE A 8 -20.30 -4.80 -11.56
C ILE A 8 -19.29 -5.93 -11.30
N GLY A 9 -19.65 -7.18 -11.60
CA GLY A 9 -18.74 -8.33 -11.45
C GLY A 9 -17.50 -8.23 -12.34
N LEU A 10 -17.68 -7.87 -13.62
CA LEU A 10 -16.58 -7.65 -14.55
C LEU A 10 -15.68 -6.51 -14.07
N PHE A 11 -16.28 -5.40 -13.61
CA PHE A 11 -15.54 -4.27 -13.08
C PHE A 11 -14.75 -4.65 -11.81
N ALA A 12 -15.33 -5.43 -10.90
CA ALA A 12 -14.64 -5.91 -9.71
C ALA A 12 -13.40 -6.75 -10.07
N PHE A 13 -13.57 -7.69 -11.00
CA PHE A 13 -12.47 -8.55 -11.45
C PHE A 13 -11.33 -7.73 -12.08
N LEU A 14 -11.68 -6.77 -12.95
CA LEU A 14 -10.70 -5.86 -13.55
C LEU A 14 -10.02 -4.98 -12.50
N THR A 15 -10.77 -4.48 -11.52
CA THR A 15 -10.24 -3.63 -10.44
C THR A 15 -9.20 -4.40 -9.63
N ILE A 16 -9.50 -5.64 -9.22
CA ILE A 16 -8.55 -6.50 -8.50
C ILE A 16 -7.30 -6.76 -9.36
N GLY A 17 -7.49 -7.15 -10.63
CA GLY A 17 -6.41 -7.46 -11.55
C GLY A 17 -5.48 -6.28 -11.83
N VAL A 18 -6.01 -5.06 -11.87
CA VAL A 18 -5.25 -3.82 -12.08
C VAL A 18 -4.60 -3.32 -10.78
N PHE A 19 -5.26 -3.46 -9.63
CA PHE A 19 -4.70 -2.98 -8.36
C PHE A 19 -3.50 -3.79 -7.90
N HIS A 20 -3.46 -5.11 -8.12
CA HIS A 20 -2.29 -5.93 -7.78
C HIS A 20 -0.95 -5.38 -8.33
N PRO A 21 -0.78 -5.17 -9.66
CA PRO A 21 0.44 -4.62 -10.21
C PRO A 21 0.66 -3.16 -9.81
N ILE A 22 -0.40 -2.38 -9.57
CA ILE A 22 -0.29 -1.01 -9.05
C ILE A 22 0.34 -1.02 -7.65
N VAL A 23 -0.10 -1.91 -6.76
CA VAL A 23 0.44 -2.00 -5.39
C VAL A 23 1.89 -2.44 -5.40
N ILE A 24 2.24 -3.45 -6.22
CA ILE A 24 3.62 -3.93 -6.36
C ILE A 24 4.53 -2.82 -6.89
N LYS A 25 4.10 -2.10 -7.94
CA LYS A 25 4.85 -0.95 -8.45
C LYS A 25 4.90 0.20 -7.44
N GLY A 26 3.81 0.43 -6.72
CA GLY A 26 3.72 1.43 -5.65
C GLY A 26 4.75 1.17 -4.56
N GLU A 27 4.91 -0.07 -4.12
CA GLU A 27 5.97 -0.49 -3.20
C GLU A 27 7.35 -0.25 -3.83
N TYR A 28 7.55 -0.75 -5.05
CA TYR A 28 8.84 -0.70 -5.74
C TYR A 28 9.38 0.73 -5.93
N TYR A 29 8.50 1.68 -6.30
CA TYR A 29 8.89 3.08 -6.52
C TYR A 29 8.78 3.95 -5.26
N PHE A 30 7.69 3.84 -4.49
CA PHE A 30 7.35 4.77 -3.40
C PHE A 30 7.51 4.18 -1.99
N SER A 31 7.90 2.90 -1.86
CA SER A 31 7.84 2.14 -0.59
C SER A 31 6.43 2.01 -0.04
N SER A 32 6.35 1.33 1.09
CA SER A 32 5.24 1.36 2.05
C SER A 32 4.76 2.74 2.47
N LYS A 33 5.43 3.84 2.12
CA LYS A 33 5.00 5.21 2.46
C LYS A 33 3.80 5.71 1.67
N ILE A 34 3.41 5.02 0.59
CA ILE A 34 2.23 5.38 -0.21
C ILE A 34 0.91 4.98 0.47
N TRP A 35 0.94 4.23 1.58
CA TRP A 35 -0.25 3.78 2.30
C TRP A 35 -1.30 4.87 2.64
N PRO A 36 -0.94 6.12 3.00
CA PRO A 36 -1.95 7.14 3.32
C PRO A 36 -2.72 7.59 2.09
N LEU A 37 -2.13 7.49 0.89
CA LEU A 37 -2.79 7.84 -0.36
C LEU A 37 -3.92 6.85 -0.65
N PHE A 38 -3.66 5.55 -0.50
CA PHE A 38 -4.68 4.52 -0.62
C PHE A 38 -5.77 4.66 0.44
N LEU A 39 -5.41 5.02 1.68
CA LEU A 39 -6.39 5.26 2.74
C LEU A 39 -7.27 6.46 2.42
N LEU A 40 -6.69 7.59 2.01
CA LEU A 40 -7.43 8.79 1.65
C LEU A 40 -8.35 8.53 0.46
N ALA A 41 -7.85 7.89 -0.60
CA ALA A 41 -8.63 7.52 -1.77
C ALA A 41 -9.79 6.58 -1.40
N GLY A 42 -9.55 5.59 -0.55
CA GLY A 42 -10.57 4.67 -0.05
C GLY A 42 -11.66 5.40 0.74
N VAL A 43 -11.29 6.26 1.70
CA VAL A 43 -12.26 7.02 2.50
C VAL A 43 -13.09 7.97 1.63
N LEU A 44 -12.46 8.65 0.66
CA LEU A 44 -13.19 9.51 -0.29
C LEU A 44 -14.21 8.70 -1.10
N CYS A 45 -13.82 7.54 -1.63
CA CYS A 45 -14.74 6.65 -2.35
C CYS A 45 -15.86 6.10 -1.45
N LEU A 46 -15.56 5.81 -0.18
CA LEU A 46 -16.55 5.34 0.79
C LEU A 46 -17.62 6.41 1.04
N VAL A 47 -17.21 7.66 1.24
CA VAL A 47 -18.14 8.79 1.43
C VAL A 47 -18.99 9.00 0.17
N LEU A 48 -18.38 8.93 -1.02
CA LEU A 48 -19.12 9.04 -2.28
C LEU A 48 -20.17 7.94 -2.44
N THR A 49 -19.86 6.71 -2.03
CA THR A 49 -20.79 5.57 -2.08
C THR A 49 -22.12 5.87 -1.39
N VAL A 50 -22.09 6.53 -0.23
CA VAL A 50 -23.29 6.86 0.58
C VAL A 50 -24.10 8.01 -0.02
N ASN A 51 -23.48 8.86 -0.85
CA ASN A 51 -24.12 10.02 -1.47
C ASN A 51 -24.70 9.74 -2.87
N ILE A 52 -24.56 8.51 -3.38
CA ILE A 52 -25.03 8.12 -4.71
C ILE A 52 -26.32 7.30 -4.58
N GLU A 53 -27.40 7.79 -5.17
CA GLU A 53 -28.70 7.10 -5.18
C GLU A 53 -28.73 5.91 -6.16
N ASN A 54 -27.90 5.94 -7.21
CA ASN A 54 -27.84 4.88 -8.21
C ASN A 54 -27.02 3.67 -7.72
N THR A 55 -27.70 2.55 -7.48
CA THR A 55 -27.11 1.29 -6.99
C THR A 55 -25.92 0.80 -7.82
N MET A 56 -25.94 0.98 -9.15
CA MET A 56 -24.84 0.57 -10.01
C MET A 56 -23.57 1.36 -9.65
N PHE A 57 -23.64 2.69 -9.65
CA PHE A 57 -22.49 3.53 -9.34
C PHE A 57 -22.06 3.39 -7.88
N SER A 58 -23.00 3.32 -6.94
CA SER A 58 -22.72 3.06 -5.52
C SER A 58 -21.93 1.75 -5.35
N SER A 59 -22.29 0.69 -6.09
CA SER A 59 -21.55 -0.58 -6.07
C SER A 59 -20.12 -0.46 -6.62
N LEU A 60 -19.92 0.29 -7.71
CA LEU A 60 -18.57 0.51 -8.29
C LEU A 60 -17.65 1.25 -7.30
N PHE A 61 -18.15 2.31 -6.67
CA PHE A 61 -17.38 3.06 -5.66
C PHE A 61 -17.11 2.23 -4.40
N SER A 62 -18.06 1.38 -3.99
CA SER A 62 -17.87 0.44 -2.89
C SER A 62 -16.71 -0.52 -3.17
N ILE A 63 -16.70 -1.15 -4.36
CA ILE A 63 -15.62 -2.05 -4.80
C ILE A 63 -14.27 -1.32 -4.81
N LEU A 64 -14.21 -0.10 -5.35
CA LEU A 64 -12.99 0.70 -5.37
C LEU A 64 -12.51 1.03 -3.95
N SER A 65 -13.42 1.42 -3.06
CA SER A 65 -13.09 1.75 -1.67
C SER A 65 -12.45 0.56 -0.94
N PHE A 66 -13.09 -0.60 -0.99
CA PHE A 66 -12.56 -1.80 -0.33
C PHE A 66 -11.28 -2.31 -0.99
N THR A 67 -11.15 -2.19 -2.32
CA THR A 67 -9.90 -2.54 -3.01
C THR A 67 -8.74 -1.63 -2.59
N CYS A 68 -8.98 -0.33 -2.42
CA CYS A 68 -8.00 0.61 -1.88
C CYS A 68 -7.57 0.24 -0.46
N PHE A 69 -8.51 -0.15 0.42
CA PHE A 69 -8.18 -0.59 1.76
C PHE A 69 -7.38 -1.89 1.77
N TRP A 70 -7.76 -2.87 0.94
CA TRP A 70 -7.03 -4.12 0.79
C TRP A 70 -5.59 -3.89 0.29
N SER A 71 -5.43 -2.94 -0.64
CA SER A 71 -4.14 -2.55 -1.19
C SER A 71 -3.14 -2.08 -0.14
N ILE A 72 -3.61 -1.52 0.99
CA ILE A 72 -2.74 -1.13 2.12
C ILE A 72 -2.16 -2.37 2.82
N VAL A 73 -2.97 -3.41 2.99
CA VAL A 73 -2.55 -4.68 3.61
C VAL A 73 -1.56 -5.39 2.69
N GLU A 74 -1.91 -5.51 1.40
CA GLU A 74 -1.04 -6.10 0.38
C GLU A 74 0.30 -5.34 0.30
N LEU A 75 0.30 -4.01 0.38
CA LEU A 75 1.52 -3.19 0.37
C LEU A 75 2.45 -3.54 1.55
N LYS A 76 1.90 -3.72 2.76
CA LYS A 76 2.69 -4.11 3.94
C LYS A 76 3.23 -5.53 3.82
N GLU A 77 2.41 -6.45 3.31
CA GLU A 77 2.85 -7.83 3.13
C GLU A 77 3.91 -7.94 2.03
N GLN A 78 3.83 -7.12 0.98
CA GLN A 78 4.88 -7.03 -0.03
C GLN A 78 6.18 -6.45 0.52
N GLU A 79 6.12 -5.46 1.42
CA GLU A 79 7.33 -4.98 2.12
C GLU A 79 8.00 -6.12 2.90
N GLU A 80 7.23 -6.95 3.61
CA GLU A 80 7.79 -8.10 4.32
C GLU A 80 8.38 -9.14 3.36
N ARG A 81 7.76 -9.38 2.21
CA ARG A 81 8.27 -10.30 1.17
C ARG A 81 9.56 -9.79 0.54
N VAL A 82 9.66 -8.48 0.27
CA VAL A 82 10.90 -7.82 -0.18
C VAL A 82 11.96 -7.88 0.92
N ALA A 83 11.60 -7.67 2.18
CA ALA A 83 12.51 -7.77 3.32
C ALA A 83 13.06 -9.20 3.53
N LYS A 84 12.24 -10.22 3.24
CA LYS A 84 12.65 -11.65 3.22
C LYS A 84 13.51 -12.01 2.00
N GLY A 85 13.68 -11.09 1.04
CA GLY A 85 14.50 -11.27 -0.15
C GLY A 85 13.82 -12.04 -1.29
N TRP A 86 12.50 -12.25 -1.23
CA TRP A 86 11.75 -12.95 -2.28
C TRP A 86 11.50 -12.07 -3.51
N PHE A 87 11.56 -10.75 -3.36
CA PHE A 87 11.43 -9.78 -4.46
C PHE A 87 12.62 -8.82 -4.51
N PRO A 88 13.09 -8.43 -5.71
CA PRO A 88 14.21 -7.53 -5.87
C PRO A 88 13.85 -6.15 -5.34
N LYS A 89 14.63 -5.67 -4.38
CA LYS A 89 14.53 -4.31 -3.88
C LYS A 89 15.09 -3.35 -4.93
N ASN A 90 14.39 -2.24 -5.16
CA ASN A 90 14.84 -1.21 -6.08
C ASN A 90 16.24 -0.65 -5.69
N PRO A 91 17.29 -0.85 -6.51
CA PRO A 91 18.66 -0.43 -6.22
C PRO A 91 18.87 1.08 -6.31
N ASP A 92 18.02 1.79 -7.06
CA ASP A 92 18.09 3.24 -7.24
C ASP A 92 17.55 4.03 -6.04
N ARG A 93 17.10 3.33 -4.98
CA ARG A 93 16.71 4.01 -3.76
C ARG A 93 17.96 4.50 -3.02
N PRO A 94 18.19 5.82 -2.90
CA PRO A 94 19.24 6.30 -2.03
C PRO A 94 18.93 5.84 -0.61
N GLU A 95 19.85 5.10 0.00
CA GLU A 95 19.80 4.59 1.37
C GLU A 95 19.88 5.73 2.42
N LYS A 96 19.15 6.84 2.23
CA LYS A 96 19.19 8.04 3.10
C LYS A 96 18.50 7.86 4.46
N LEU A 97 18.24 6.61 4.89
CA LEU A 97 17.62 6.31 6.19
C LEU A 97 18.40 5.28 7.04
N LYS A 98 19.68 5.02 6.74
CA LYS A 98 20.61 4.44 7.75
C LYS A 98 21.48 5.45 8.48
N LEU A 99 21.51 6.72 8.05
CA LEU A 99 22.27 7.78 8.73
C LEU A 99 21.63 8.27 10.04
N LYS A 100 20.29 8.27 10.18
CA LYS A 100 19.63 8.70 11.44
C LYS A 100 19.73 7.68 12.57
N PHE A 101 19.77 6.37 12.28
CA PHE A 101 19.88 5.35 13.32
C PHE A 101 21.34 5.08 13.76
N LYS A 102 22.33 5.35 12.91
CA LYS A 102 23.75 5.20 13.27
C LYS A 102 24.28 6.36 14.12
N MET A 103 23.72 7.57 13.97
CA MET A 103 24.06 8.73 14.82
C MET A 103 23.41 8.71 16.22
N LYS A 104 22.42 7.84 16.47
CA LYS A 104 21.72 7.76 17.77
C LYS A 104 22.22 6.63 18.67
N LYS A 105 23.37 6.02 18.35
CA LYS A 105 24.12 5.24 19.34
C LYS A 105 25.17 6.16 19.95
N PRO A 106 24.97 6.70 21.17
CA PRO A 106 26.09 7.26 21.90
C PRO A 106 27.09 6.13 22.12
N CYS A 107 28.28 6.32 21.57
CA CYS A 107 29.46 5.55 21.91
C CYS A 107 29.69 5.71 23.42
N LYS A 108 29.31 4.72 24.24
CA LYS A 108 29.86 4.60 25.59
C LYS A 108 31.31 4.16 25.46
N LYS A 109 32.20 5.14 25.28
CA LYS A 109 33.61 5.02 25.66
C LYS A 109 33.70 4.95 27.17
N SER A 110 34.42 3.96 27.68
CA SER A 110 35.37 4.02 28.81
C SER A 110 35.65 2.57 29.23
N SER A 111 36.66 1.88 28.69
CA SER A 111 38.04 1.85 29.20
C SER A 111 38.15 1.93 30.73
N LYS A 112 38.38 0.78 31.40
CA LYS A 112 39.15 0.61 32.65
C LYS A 112 39.71 -0.82 32.63
N SER A 113 40.98 -1.01 32.23
CA SER A 113 42.14 -1.32 33.12
C SER A 113 41.90 -2.63 33.90
N VAL A 114 42.39 -3.79 33.46
CA VAL A 114 43.76 -4.30 33.73
C VAL A 114 44.32 -3.79 35.05
N SER A 115 44.15 -4.59 36.10
CA SER A 115 45.02 -4.72 37.28
C SER A 115 44.70 -6.06 37.92
#